data_AF-A0A9E5TI95-F1
#
_entry.id   AF-A0A9E5TI95-F1
#
_cell.length_a   1.000
_cell.length_b   1.000
_cell.length_c   1.000
_cell.angle_alpha   90.00
_cell.angle_beta   90.00
_cell.angle_gamma   90.00
#
_symmetry.space_group_name_H-M   'P 1'
#
loop_
_entity.id
_entity.type
_entity.pdbx_description
1 polymer ?
#
loop_
_entity_poly.entity_id
_entity_poly.type
_entity_poly.pdbx_seq_one_letter_code
_entity_poly.pdbx_strand_id
1 'polypeptide(L)'
;MEDKLRDIVRKLLDEGEIDYFIGHCQGSESHRVVPCFVSREDEVRELVWGPLCVQNLSKYVLQARDLEGRVGVLVKGCDARAIVELLKQHQIERDRVVVVGVPCQGQVDARKLEKVLGV
;
A
#
# COMPACT_ATOMS: atom_id res chain seq x y z
N MET A 1 -6.10 -12.76 -6.12
CA MET A 1 -5.20 -11.61 -6.37
C MET A 1 -4.51 -11.23 -5.08
N GLU A 2 -5.28 -11.07 -4.02
CA GLU A 2 -4.79 -10.86 -2.66
C GLU A 2 -3.74 -11.90 -2.23
N ASP A 3 -3.96 -13.19 -2.48
CA ASP A 3 -2.97 -14.22 -2.11
C ASP A 3 -1.63 -14.03 -2.83
N LYS A 4 -1.67 -13.73 -4.14
CA LYS A 4 -0.45 -13.44 -4.92
C LYS A 4 0.28 -12.21 -4.39
N LEU A 5 -0.46 -11.17 -4.00
CA LEU A 5 0.13 -9.99 -3.37
C LEU A 5 0.83 -10.39 -2.07
N ARG A 6 0.14 -11.14 -1.20
CA ARG A 6 0.70 -11.61 0.07
C ARG A 6 1.94 -12.46 -0.13
N ASP A 7 1.95 -13.36 -1.11
CA ASP A 7 3.11 -14.21 -1.41
C ASP A 7 4.32 -13.39 -1.88
N ILE A 8 4.10 -12.40 -2.74
CA ILE A 8 5.18 -11.48 -3.17
C ILE A 8 5.72 -10.70 -1.98
N VAL A 9 4.85 -10.17 -1.11
CA VAL A 9 5.27 -9.37 0.05
C VAL A 9 6.03 -10.22 1.06
N ARG A 10 5.56 -11.44 1.36
CA ARG A 10 6.29 -12.38 2.23
C ARG A 10 7.68 -12.65 1.68
N LYS A 11 7.78 -12.94 0.38
CA LYS A 11 9.07 -13.20 -0.27
C LYS A 11 10.02 -12.00 -0.15
N LEU A 12 9.53 -10.78 -0.37
CA LEU A 12 10.37 -9.58 -0.26
C LEU A 12 10.86 -9.32 1.17
N LEU A 13 10.04 -9.62 2.18
CA LEU A 13 10.42 -9.52 3.59
C LEU A 13 11.43 -10.62 3.97
N ASP A 14 11.18 -11.87 3.58
CA ASP A 14 12.05 -13.03 3.85
C ASP A 14 13.43 -12.89 3.19
N GLU A 15 13.49 -12.41 1.94
CA GLU A 15 14.74 -12.12 1.23
C GLU A 15 15.46 -10.86 1.76
N GLY A 16 14.86 -10.11 2.70
CA GLY A 16 15.41 -8.87 3.25
C GLY A 16 15.48 -7.73 2.24
N GLU A 17 14.75 -7.81 1.12
CA GLU A 17 14.67 -6.77 0.10
C GLU A 17 13.92 -5.53 0.58
N ILE A 18 13.00 -5.74 1.54
CA ILE A 18 12.28 -4.69 2.25
C ILE A 18 12.25 -5.02 3.75
N ASP A 19 12.27 -3.98 4.57
CA ASP A 19 12.10 -4.06 6.03
C ASP A 19 10.64 -3.77 6.43
N TYR A 20 9.94 -2.98 5.61
CA TYR A 20 8.54 -2.60 5.83
C TYR A 20 7.78 -2.65 4.51
N PHE A 21 6.51 -3.04 4.57
CA PHE A 21 5.58 -2.97 3.46
C PHE A 21 4.39 -2.08 3.79
N ILE A 22 4.13 -1.09 2.94
CA ILE A 22 2.98 -0.20 3.04
C ILE A 22 1.89 -0.73 2.12
N GLY A 23 0.79 -1.17 2.72
CA GLY A 23 -0.36 -1.72 2.03
C GLY A 23 -1.68 -1.19 2.56
N HIS A 24 -2.73 -1.98 2.33
CA HIS A 24 -4.08 -1.72 2.78
C HIS A 24 -4.51 -2.85 3.72
N CYS A 25 -5.19 -2.52 4.81
CA CYS A 25 -5.75 -3.47 5.77
C CYS A 25 -7.22 -3.14 6.04
N GLN A 26 -7.97 -4.11 6.56
CA GLN A 26 -9.34 -3.88 6.99
C GLN A 26 -9.38 -2.87 8.14
N GLY A 27 -10.19 -1.81 8.01
CA GLY A 27 -10.43 -0.86 9.09
C GLY A 27 -11.46 -1.38 10.09
N SER A 28 -11.70 -0.60 11.15
CA SER A 28 -12.69 -0.95 12.19
C SER A 28 -14.10 -1.14 11.63
N GLU A 29 -14.44 -0.41 10.56
CA GLU A 29 -15.71 -0.55 9.85
C GLU A 29 -15.56 -1.48 8.65
N SER A 30 -16.52 -2.38 8.45
CA SER A 30 -16.48 -3.40 7.39
C SER A 30 -16.34 -2.81 5.98
N HIS A 31 -16.91 -1.63 5.75
CA HIS A 31 -16.90 -0.92 4.47
C HIS A 31 -15.67 0.00 4.30
N ARG A 32 -14.75 0.02 5.26
CA ARG A 32 -13.60 0.92 5.26
C ARG A 32 -12.30 0.13 5.26
N VAL A 33 -11.48 0.39 4.26
CA VAL A 33 -10.08 -0.05 4.20
C VAL A 33 -9.19 1.09 4.64
N VAL A 34 -8.10 0.81 5.34
CA VAL A 34 -7.13 1.81 5.81
C VAL A 34 -5.71 1.44 5.40
N PRO A 35 -4.80 2.42 5.24
CA PRO A 35 -3.38 2.15 5.06
C PRO A 35 -2.79 1.46 6.30
N CYS A 36 -1.90 0.50 6.08
CA CYS A 36 -1.20 -0.19 7.15
C CYS A 36 0.26 -0.45 6.77
N PHE A 37 1.08 -0.64 7.80
CA PHE A 37 2.48 -0.98 7.70
C PHE A 37 2.65 -2.40 8.23
N VAL A 38 3.36 -3.21 7.47
CA VAL A 38 3.64 -4.62 7.78
C VAL A 38 5.15 -4.78 7.81
N SER A 39 5.70 -5.28 8.91
CA SER A 39 7.14 -5.60 9.01
C SER A 39 7.39 -7.07 9.32
N ARG A 40 6.35 -7.84 9.63
CA ARG A 40 6.45 -9.25 9.96
C ARG A 40 5.65 -10.11 9.01
N GLU A 41 6.13 -11.30 8.71
CA GLU A 41 5.44 -12.23 7.80
C GLU A 41 4.03 -12.60 8.25
N ASP A 42 3.79 -12.69 9.57
CA ASP A 42 2.48 -13.02 10.11
C ASP A 42 1.45 -11.90 9.93
N GLU A 43 1.90 -10.65 9.82
CA GLU A 43 1.07 -9.48 9.55
C GLU A 43 0.69 -9.37 8.07
N VAL A 44 1.40 -10.04 7.15
CA VAL A 44 1.10 -10.00 5.71
C VAL A 44 -0.32 -10.52 5.41
N ARG A 45 -0.86 -11.40 6.27
CA ARG A 45 -2.25 -11.88 6.16
C ARG A 45 -3.29 -10.78 6.36
N GLU A 46 -2.95 -9.68 7.01
CA GLU A 46 -3.85 -8.53 7.23
C GLU A 46 -4.01 -7.69 5.97
N LEU A 47 -3.11 -7.85 4.99
CA LEU A 47 -3.16 -7.10 3.74
C LEU A 47 -4.40 -7.49 2.95
N VAL A 48 -5.20 -6.50 2.59
CA VAL A 48 -6.39 -6.65 1.75
C VAL A 48 -6.20 -5.94 0.42
N TRP A 49 -6.82 -6.47 -0.63
CA TRP A 49 -6.85 -5.80 -1.93
C TRP A 49 -8.25 -5.85 -2.55
N GLY A 50 -8.78 -4.68 -2.89
CA GLY A 50 -10.08 -4.59 -3.56
C GLY A 50 -10.51 -3.16 -3.89
N PRO A 51 -11.75 -2.97 -4.38
CA PRO A 51 -12.25 -1.67 -4.85
C PRO A 51 -12.33 -0.58 -3.78
N LEU A 52 -12.30 -0.96 -2.49
CA LEU A 52 -12.30 -0.05 -1.33
C LEU A 52 -10.90 0.53 -1.03
N CYS A 53 -9.85 0.04 -1.68
CA CYS A 53 -8.46 0.50 -1.52
C CYS A 53 -8.23 1.86 -2.22
N VAL A 54 -8.90 2.90 -1.72
CA VAL A 54 -9.00 4.22 -2.35
C VAL A 54 -7.79 5.12 -2.06
N GLN A 55 -7.08 4.90 -0.95
CA GLN A 55 -6.04 5.81 -0.51
C GLN A 55 -4.81 5.73 -1.42
N ASN A 56 -4.23 6.89 -1.74
CA ASN A 56 -2.89 6.95 -2.32
C ASN A 56 -1.86 6.68 -1.23
N LEU A 57 -1.09 5.60 -1.39
CA LEU A 57 -0.09 5.18 -0.42
C LEU A 57 1.24 5.93 -0.52
N SER A 58 1.48 6.70 -1.59
CA SER A 58 2.74 7.42 -1.81
C SER A 58 3.08 8.41 -0.69
N LYS A 59 2.06 9.01 -0.05
CA LYS A 59 2.27 9.91 1.08
C LYS A 59 2.88 9.22 2.30
N TYR A 60 2.64 7.92 2.46
CA TYR A 60 3.19 7.14 3.58
C TYR A 60 4.63 6.74 3.32
N VAL A 61 5.03 6.59 2.06
CA VAL A 61 6.46 6.44 1.69
C VAL A 61 7.24 7.67 2.10
N LEU A 62 6.68 8.86 1.89
CA LEU A 62 7.29 10.12 2.34
C LEU A 62 7.41 10.19 3.86
N GLN A 63 6.41 9.72 4.60
CA GLN A 63 6.45 9.65 6.07
C GLN A 63 7.45 8.60 6.58
N ALA A 64 7.65 7.53 5.81
CA ALA A 64 8.58 6.45 6.13
C ALA A 64 10.03 6.76 5.77
N ARG A 65 10.32 7.91 5.14
CA ARG A 65 11.68 8.24 4.66
C ARG A 65 12.74 8.28 5.78
N ASP A 66 12.29 8.67 6.98
CA ASP A 66 13.14 8.84 8.16
C ASP A 66 13.28 7.53 8.97
N LEU A 67 12.50 6.50 8.65
CA LEU A 67 12.70 5.15 9.19
C LEU A 67 13.95 4.55 8.56
N GLU A 68 14.73 3.77 9.30
CA GLU A 68 15.84 3.00 8.71
C GLU A 68 15.31 1.83 7.87
N GLY A 69 16.08 1.40 6.86
CA GLY A 69 15.73 0.27 6.00
C GLY A 69 15.05 0.63 4.67
N ARG A 70 14.62 -0.38 3.94
CA ARG A 70 13.96 -0.33 2.63
C ARG A 70 12.45 -0.51 2.79
N VAL A 71 11.68 0.31 2.08
CA VAL A 71 10.22 0.34 2.14
C VAL A 71 9.63 -0.21 0.85
N GLY A 72 8.88 -1.30 0.96
CA GLY A 72 7.96 -1.77 -0.05
C GLY A 72 6.65 -0.99 -0.01
N VAL A 73 6.06 -0.67 -1.17
CA VAL A 73 4.76 0.00 -1.25
C VAL A 73 3.88 -0.61 -2.32
N LEU A 74 2.61 -0.83 -1.98
CA LEU A 74 1.58 -1.23 -2.92
C LEU A 74 1.14 -0.04 -3.77
N VAL A 75 1.24 -0.17 -5.10
CA VAL A 75 1.03 0.96 -6.01
C VAL A 75 0.01 0.62 -7.09
N LYS A 76 -1.00 1.49 -7.18
CA LYS A 76 -1.99 1.52 -8.27
C LYS A 76 -1.43 2.33 -9.43
N GLY A 77 -1.94 2.10 -10.65
CA GLY A 77 -1.51 2.86 -11.82
C GLY A 77 -1.60 4.39 -11.66
N CYS A 78 -2.62 4.88 -10.96
CA CYS A 78 -2.77 6.30 -10.62
C CYS A 78 -1.71 6.80 -9.61
N ASP A 79 -1.35 5.95 -8.63
CA ASP A 79 -0.41 6.28 -7.54
C ASP A 79 1.04 6.25 -8.03
N ALA A 80 1.34 5.46 -9.07
CA ALA A 80 2.68 5.34 -9.64
C ALA A 80 3.26 6.69 -10.07
N ARG A 81 2.41 7.59 -10.59
CA ARG A 81 2.82 8.95 -10.96
C ARG A 81 3.30 9.76 -9.76
N ALA A 82 2.65 9.59 -8.60
CA ALA A 82 3.04 10.28 -7.38
C ALA A 82 4.41 9.79 -6.88
N ILE A 83 4.67 8.47 -6.90
CA ILE A 83 5.99 7.92 -6.55
C ILE A 83 7.10 8.48 -7.45
N VAL A 84 6.86 8.54 -8.76
CA VAL A 84 7.84 9.11 -9.71
C VAL A 84 8.11 10.58 -9.41
N GLU A 85 7.08 11.35 -9.05
CA GLU A 85 7.25 12.76 -8.71
C GLU A 85 8.04 12.96 -7.41
N LEU A 86 7.78 12.14 -6.38
CA LEU A 86 8.57 12.13 -5.15
C LEU A 86 10.05 11.84 -5.42
N LEU A 87 10.36 10.92 -6.34
CA LEU A 87 11.73 10.62 -6.75
C LEU A 87 12.39 11.80 -7.48
N LYS A 88 11.68 12.44 -8.42
CA LYS A 88 12.18 13.60 -9.16
C LYS A 88 12.47 14.80 -8.27
N GLN A 89 11.66 15.00 -7.24
CA GLN A 89 11.84 16.07 -6.27
C GLN A 89 12.84 15.71 -5.16
N HIS A 90 13.53 14.56 -5.28
CA HIS A 90 14.48 14.06 -4.28
C HIS A 90 13.90 13.95 -2.87
N GLN A 91 12.59 13.69 -2.77
CA GLN A 91 11.91 13.53 -1.48
C GLN A 91 12.01 12.11 -0.93
N ILE A 92 12.30 11.14 -1.80
CA ILE A 92 12.57 9.74 -1.48
C ILE A 92 13.76 9.24 -2.30
N GLU A 93 14.52 8.30 -1.77
CA GLU A 93 15.66 7.68 -2.44
C GLU A 93 15.24 6.42 -3.20
N ARG A 94 15.77 6.21 -4.41
CA ARG A 94 15.31 5.14 -5.31
C ARG A 94 15.64 3.75 -4.81
N ASP A 95 16.82 3.58 -4.23
CA ASP A 95 17.33 2.36 -3.63
C ASP A 95 16.57 1.95 -2.36
N ARG A 96 15.96 2.93 -1.68
CA ARG A 96 15.18 2.70 -0.46
C ARG A 96 13.71 2.33 -0.69
N VAL A 97 13.23 2.35 -1.93
CA VAL A 97 11.81 2.11 -2.24
C VAL A 97 11.64 0.98 -3.26
N VAL A 98 10.87 -0.04 -2.86
CA VAL A 98 10.46 -1.16 -3.72
C VAL A 98 8.97 -1.01 -4.05
N VAL A 99 8.63 -1.01 -5.34
CA VAL A 99 7.25 -0.80 -5.79
C VAL A 99 6.61 -2.14 -6.17
N VAL A 100 5.52 -2.50 -5.51
CA VAL A 100 4.68 -3.63 -5.89
C VAL A 100 3.44 -3.10 -6.61
N GLY A 101 3.45 -3.21 -7.94
CA GLY A 101 2.36 -2.72 -8.79
C GLY A 101 1.18 -3.69 -8.86
N VAL A 102 -0.05 -3.16 -8.77
CA VAL A 102 -1.29 -3.95 -8.96
C VAL A 102 -2.19 -3.38 -10.06
N PRO A 103 -2.78 -4.24 -10.91
CA PRO A 103 -3.76 -3.80 -11.88
C PRO A 103 -5.04 -3.38 -11.15
N CYS A 104 -5.46 -2.13 -11.37
CA CYS A 104 -6.65 -1.54 -10.75
C CYS A 104 -7.75 -1.36 -11.81
N GLN A 105 -8.93 -1.92 -11.57
CA GLN A 105 -10.11 -1.81 -12.45
C GLN A 105 -11.00 -0.59 -12.13
N GLY A 106 -10.58 0.24 -11.18
CA GLY A 106 -11.38 1.33 -10.63
C GLY A 106 -11.58 1.19 -9.13
N GLN A 107 -12.08 2.26 -8.52
CA GLN A 107 -12.31 2.37 -7.09
C GLN A 107 -13.75 2.81 -6.81
N VAL A 108 -14.27 2.43 -5.66
CA VAL A 108 -15.60 2.83 -5.20
C VAL A 108 -15.55 4.24 -4.62
N ASP A 109 -16.58 5.04 -4.91
CA ASP A 109 -16.81 6.32 -4.25
C ASP A 109 -17.32 6.07 -2.82
N ALA A 110 -16.45 6.31 -1.83
CA ALA A 110 -16.76 6.09 -0.42
C ALA A 110 -18.04 6.83 0.03
N ARG A 111 -18.26 8.06 -0.44
CA ARG A 111 -19.44 8.86 -0.05
C ARG A 111 -20.73 8.28 -0.59
N LYS A 112 -20.69 7.71 -1.81
CA LYS A 112 -21.86 7.03 -2.37
C LYS A 112 -22.13 5.72 -1.64
N LEU A 113 -21.07 5.00 -1.27
CA LEU A 113 -21.19 3.77 -0.50
C LEU A 113 -21.79 4.02 0.89
N GLU A 114 -21.28 5.00 1.63
CA GLU A 114 -21.81 5.43 2.93
C GLU A 114 -23.30 5.77 2.85
N LYS A 115 -23.71 6.56 1.85
CA LYS A 115 -25.13 6.88 1.59
C LYS A 115 -26.00 5.64 1.35
N VAL A 116 -25.50 4.63 0.64
CA VAL A 116 -26.24 3.39 0.38
C VAL A 116 -26.33 2.53 1.64
N LEU A 117 -25.29 2.54 2.47
CA LEU A 117 -25.23 1.81 3.73
C LEU A 117 -25.96 2.51 4.88
N GLY A 118 -26.32 3.79 4.73
CA GLY A 118 -27.02 4.57 5.74
C GLY A 118 -26.14 4.98 6.92
N VAL A 119 -24.82 5.09 6.69
CA VAL A 119 -23.82 5.51 7.67
C VAL A 119 -23.22 6.87 7.34
#